data_AF-A0A2T1A3S9-F1
#
_entry.id   AF-A0A2T1A3S9-F1
#
_cell.length_a   1.000
_cell.length_b   1.000
_cell.length_c   1.000
_cell.angle_alpha   90.00
_cell.angle_beta   90.00
_cell.angle_gamma   90.00
#
_symmetry.space_group_name_H-M   'P 1'
#
loop_
_entity.id
_entity.type
_entity.pdbx_description
1 polymer ?
#
loop_
_entity_poly.entity_id
_entity_poly.type
_entity_poly.pdbx_seq_one_letter_code
_entity_poly.pdbx_strand_id
1 'polypeptide(L)' 'GPNQRWSLDFVSDSLSDGRRFRVLCVIDDFSWECLATVVETSLSGQRVGRELDNIARVRGYPCMVVSDNVLCAE' A
#
# COMPACT_ATOMS: atom_id res chain seq x y z
N GLY A 1 8.55 17.03 2.87
CA GLY A 1 9.84 16.31 2.86
C GLY A 1 9.58 14.82 2.66
N PRO A 2 10.57 14.04 2.21
CA PRO A 2 10.39 12.59 2.04
C PRO A 2 9.91 11.95 3.34
N ASN A 3 9.06 10.92 3.24
CA ASN A 3 8.43 10.21 4.35
C ASN A 3 7.60 11.11 5.29
N GLN A 4 7.12 12.27 4.84
CA GLN A 4 6.13 13.01 5.65
C GLN A 4 4.73 12.40 5.53
N ARG A 5 4.38 11.93 4.33
CA ARG A 5 3.07 11.33 4.07
C ARG A 5 3.18 10.29 2.98
N TRP A 6 2.67 9.10 3.28
CA TRP A 6 2.45 8.07 2.28
C TRP A 6 0.97 7.97 1.95
N SER A 7 0.65 7.98 0.67
CA SER A 7 -0.71 7.72 0.17
C SER A 7 -0.81 6.28 -0.33
N LEU A 8 -1.88 5.61 0.08
CA LEU A 8 -2.18 4.22 -0.24
C LEU A 8 -3.45 4.19 -1.06
N ASP A 9 -3.45 3.32 -2.07
CA ASP A 9 -4.62 3.05 -2.91
C ASP A 9 -4.70 1.56 -3.27
N PHE A 10 -5.92 1.07 -3.47
CA PHE A 10 -6.19 -0.31 -3.88
C PHE A 10 -6.96 -0.35 -5.20
N VAL A 11 -6.33 -0.93 -6.22
CA VAL A 11 -6.99 -1.23 -7.49
C VAL A 11 -7.44 -2.69 -7.48
N SER A 12 -8.70 -2.95 -7.82
CA SER A 12 -9.22 -4.32 -7.97
C SER A 12 -9.43 -4.65 -9.45
N ASP A 13 -9.06 -5.86 -9.86
CA ASP A 13 -9.29 -6.36 -11.21
C ASP A 13 -9.48 -7.89 -11.19
N SER A 14 -9.70 -8.50 -12.36
CA SER A 14 -9.94 -9.94 -12.53
C SER A 14 -9.13 -10.52 -13.67
N LEU A 15 -8.62 -11.73 -13.47
CA LEU A 15 -8.02 -12.53 -14.55
C LEU A 15 -9.10 -13.00 -15.53
N SER A 16 -8.67 -13.48 -16.71
CA SER A 16 -9.58 -13.99 -17.75
C SER A 16 -10.44 -15.18 -17.29
N ASP A 17 -10.00 -15.89 -16.25
CA ASP A 17 -10.74 -17.01 -15.63
C ASP A 17 -11.70 -16.56 -14.50
N GLY A 18 -11.84 -15.25 -14.27
CA GLY A 18 -12.75 -14.67 -13.28
C GLY A 18 -12.18 -14.59 -11.86
N ARG A 19 -10.96 -15.08 -11.60
CA ARG A 19 -10.30 -14.88 -10.30
C ARG A 19 -9.95 -13.42 -10.09
N ARG A 20 -10.43 -12.85 -8.99
CA ARG A 20 -10.16 -11.46 -8.60
C ARG A 20 -8.78 -11.32 -7.96
N PHE A 21 -8.17 -10.17 -8.15
CA PHE A 21 -6.99 -9.75 -7.43
C PHE A 21 -7.06 -8.26 -7.08
N ARG A 22 -6.23 -7.87 -6.13
CA ARG A 22 -6.04 -6.48 -5.71
C ARG A 22 -4.59 -6.09 -5.84
N VAL A 23 -4.38 -4.84 -6.18
CA VAL A 23 -3.08 -4.18 -6.24
C VAL A 23 -3.07 -3.09 -5.18
N LEU A 24 -2.18 -3.17 -4.21
CA LEU A 24 -1.86 -2.06 -3.32
C LEU A 24 -0.76 -1.22 -3.95
N CYS A 25 -0.99 0.08 -4.04
CA CYS A 25 0.00 1.08 -4.42
C CYS A 25 0.35 1.94 -3.19
N VAL A 26 1.64 2.17 -2.94
CA VAL A 26 2.13 3.05 -1.88
C VAL A 26 3.00 4.13 -2.51
N ILE A 27 2.61 5.40 -2.37
CA ILE A 27 3.31 6.55 -2.95
C ILE A 27 3.80 7.47 -1.83
N ASP A 28 5.03 7.97 -1.96
CA ASP A 28 5.48 9.12 -1.16
C ASP A 28 5.02 10.43 -1.80
N ASP A 29 4.19 11.19 -1.09
CA ASP A 29 3.53 12.39 -1.65
C ASP A 29 4.51 13.53 -1.97
N PHE A 30 5.69 13.55 -1.35
CA PHE A 30 6.67 14.60 -1.58
C PHE A 30 7.53 14.33 -2.83
N SER A 31 8.01 13.10 -2.97
CA SER A 31 8.92 12.70 -4.05
C SER A 31 8.20 12.13 -5.27
N TRP A 32 6.90 11.82 -5.15
CA TRP A 32 6.12 11.09 -6.16
C TRP A 32 6.67 9.71 -6.50
N GLU A 33 7.49 9.15 -5.61
CA GLU A 33 8.06 7.83 -5.78
C GLU A 33 7.04 6.75 -5.42
N CYS A 34 6.93 5.72 -6.27
CA CYS A 34 6.22 4.50 -5.94
C CYS A 34 7.09 3.62 -5.05
N LEU A 35 6.70 3.52 -3.77
CA LEU A 35 7.42 2.78 -2.75
C LEU A 35 7.15 1.28 -2.82
N ALA A 36 5.93 0.91 -3.20
CA ALA A 36 5.54 -0.48 -3.40
C ALA A 36 4.34 -0.62 -4.34
N THR A 37 4.32 -1.73 -5.07
CA THR A 37 3.16 -2.22 -5.82
C THR A 37 3.01 -3.70 -5.50
N VAL A 38 1.96 -4.06 -4.75
CA VAL A 38 1.77 -5.42 -4.24
C VAL A 38 0.52 -6.01 -4.84
N VAL A 39 0.65 -7.14 -5.56
CA VAL A 39 -0.45 -7.81 -6.23
C VAL A 39 -0.76 -9.12 -5.53
N GLU A 40 -1.97 -9.26 -4.98
CA GLU A 40 -2.44 -10.51 -4.37
C GLU A 40 -3.92 -10.78 -4.65
N THR A 41 -4.31 -12.06 -4.65
CA THR A 41 -5.72 -12.47 -4.81
C THR A 41 -6.59 -12.14 -3.60
N SER A 42 -5.96 -12.03 -2.42
CA SER A 42 -6.56 -11.55 -1.18
C SER A 42 -5.49 -10.81 -0.39
N LEU A 43 -5.74 -9.55 -0.03
CA LEU A 43 -4.78 -8.70 0.67
C LEU A 43 -5.36 -8.28 2.02
N SER A 44 -4.85 -8.87 3.10
CA SER A 44 -5.29 -8.59 4.47
C SER A 44 -4.61 -7.34 5.05
N GLY A 45 -5.24 -6.69 6.03
CA GLY A 45 -4.66 -5.54 6.73
C GLY A 45 -3.30 -5.87 7.37
N GLN A 46 -3.14 -7.07 7.93
CA GLN A 46 -1.85 -7.55 8.44
C GLN A 46 -0.77 -7.64 7.35
N ARG A 47 -1.14 -8.10 6.14
CA ARG A 47 -0.18 -8.16 5.03
C ARG A 47 0.20 -6.75 4.58
N VAL A 48 -0.77 -5.84 4.47
CA VAL A 48 -0.51 -4.41 4.17
C VAL A 48 0.46 -3.82 5.19
N GLY A 49 0.20 -3.99 6.49
CA GLY A 49 1.07 -3.50 7.55
C GLY A 49 2.50 -4.03 7.45
N ARG A 50 2.65 -5.33 7.16
CA ARG A 50 3.99 -5.93 6.95
C ARG A 50 4.73 -5.31 5.77
N GLU A 51 4.05 -5.00 4.67
CA GLU A 51 4.69 -4.36 3.53
C GLU A 51 5.09 -2.91 3.85
N LEU A 52 4.24 -2.17 4.57
CA LEU A 52 4.60 -0.82 5.04
C LEU A 52 5.83 -0.85 5.96
N ASP A 53 5.90 -1.81 6.88
CA ASP A 53 7.08 -2.01 7.75
C ASP A 53 8.33 -2.35 6.94
N ASN A 54 8.21 -3.16 5.89
CA ASN A 54 9.35 -3.51 5.03
C ASN A 54 9.91 -2.26 4.33
N ILE A 55 9.05 -1.40 3.79
CA ILE A 55 9.46 -0.12 3.18
C ILE A 55 10.11 0.78 4.24
N ALA A 56 9.46 0.91 5.40
CA ALA A 56 9.89 1.80 6.48
C ALA A 56 11.25 1.40 7.06
N ARG A 57 11.60 0.11 7.10
CA ARG A 57 12.93 -0.35 7.54
C ARG A 57 14.06 0.18 6.67
N VAL A 58 13.83 0.43 5.39
CA VAL A 58 14.86 0.91 4.46
C VAL A 58 14.92 2.44 4.41
N ARG A 59 13.77 3.11 4.49
CA ARG A 59 13.68 4.57 4.24
C ARG A 59 13.37 5.40 5.50
N GLY A 60 12.94 4.77 6.57
CA GLY A 60 12.31 5.40 7.74
C GLY A 60 10.78 5.37 7.66
N TYR A 61 10.14 5.45 8.83
CA TYR A 61 8.68 5.46 8.93
C TYR A 61 8.09 6.80 8.47
N PRO A 62 6.90 6.79 7.84
CA PRO A 62 6.23 8.02 7.48
C PRO A 62 5.66 8.71 8.73
N CYS A 63 5.52 10.04 8.71
CA CYS A 63 4.77 10.75 9.76
C CYS A 63 3.26 10.49 9.68
N MET A 64 2.76 10.16 8.48
CA MET A 64 1.35 9.93 8.22
C MET A 64 1.15 8.92 7.10
N VAL A 65 0.16 8.04 7.27
CA VAL A 65 -0.35 7.14 6.24
C VAL A 65 -1.78 7.54 5.95
N VAL A 66 -2.12 7.76 4.68
CA VAL A 66 -3.47 8.07 4.24
C VAL A 66 -3.92 7.01 3.24
N SER A 67 -5.11 6.47 3.45
CA SER A 67 -5.78 5.53 2.56
C SER A 67 -7.17 6.08 2.26
N ASP A 68 -7.59 6.00 1.01
CA ASP A 68 -8.94 6.34 0.56
C ASP A 68 -9.97 5.26 0.95
N ASN A 69 -9.47 4.04 1.20
CA ASN A 69 -10.22 2.89 1.68
C ASN A 69 -10.10 2.75 3.20
N VAL A 70 -11.15 2.23 3.85
CA VAL A 70 -11.09 1.85 5.27
C VAL A 70 -10.12 0.69 5.41
N LEU A 71 -8.89 0.99 5.82
CA LEU A 71 -8.00 -0.01 6.39
C LEU A 71 -8.59 -0.35 7.76
N CYS A 72 -9.18 -1.53 7.91
CA CYS A 72 -9.56 -1.99 9.24
C CYS A 72 -8.29 -2.06 10.09
N ALA A 73 -8.13 -1.12 11.01
CA ALA A 73 -7.26 -1.27 12.15
C ALA A 73 -7.98 -2.27 13.08
N GLU A 74 -7.48 -3.50 13.11
CA GLU A 74 -7.82 -4.41 14.22
C GLU A 74 -7.14 -3.96 15.50
#